data_AF-A0A3B8I0U3-F1
#
_entry.id   AF-A0A3B8I0U3-F1
#
_cell.length_a   1.000
_cell.length_b   1.000
_cell.length_c   1.000
_cell.angle_alpha   90.00
_cell.angle_beta   90.00
_cell.angle_gamma   90.00
#
_symmetry.space_group_name_H-M   'P 1'
#
loop_
_entity.id
_entity.type
_entity.pdbx_description
1 polymer ?
#
loop_
_entity_poly.entity_id
_entity_poly.type
_entity_poly.pdbx_seq_one_letter_code
_entity_poly.pdbx_strand_id
1 'polypeptide(L)'
;MTETTNKPNSRRNFLVKFSTGASVMIGMSLVGCNPMRRVLFDNTDALVGADYGLKEGAFTWFEITAENQILLHSPKVEMGQGVFTGLSQIAAEELEVDLDQITIVHASTAGRPVDPRSTGGSDTISGLWNPLRELAAKTRVMLTNNAAALLGVSASEVTLKNATASAKGKTLTFGEIVQQSTTWEEPKEVTLKPINKFKVIGKALPRVDLMPKIKGDPIFGIDVHLPGMLYGLVLRPPLIDTEYMGADASAAQGMPGVVQIVKEDDFVAVVAKSRAEAERAARAVKVEWKTNKYWEHEEILAMTKVGAGEDFLIQKEGSAMEGDDLLAVEYSTTAGAH
;
A
#
# COMPACT_ATOMS: atom_id res chain seq x y z
N MET A 1 15.85 -53.78 -35.27
CA MET A 1 16.02 -52.62 -36.16
C MET A 1 14.65 -52.23 -36.70
N THR A 2 14.05 -51.17 -36.16
CA THR A 2 12.84 -50.55 -36.71
C THR A 2 13.08 -49.04 -36.63
N GLU A 3 13.61 -48.49 -37.71
CA GLU A 3 13.80 -47.04 -37.88
C GLU A 3 12.44 -46.36 -38.09
N THR A 4 12.06 -45.49 -37.15
CA THR A 4 10.97 -44.53 -37.34
C THR A 4 11.49 -43.37 -38.19
N THR A 5 10.98 -43.27 -39.42
CA THR A 5 11.30 -42.18 -40.35
C THR A 5 10.63 -40.87 -39.94
N ASN A 6 11.45 -39.88 -39.57
CA ASN A 6 11.01 -38.50 -39.34
C ASN A 6 10.65 -37.83 -40.68
N LYS A 7 9.36 -37.52 -40.91
CA LYS A 7 8.95 -36.72 -42.08
C LYS A 7 9.34 -35.24 -41.86
N PRO A 8 9.91 -34.55 -42.87
CA PRO A 8 10.31 -33.16 -42.74
C PRO A 8 9.07 -32.25 -42.66
N ASN A 9 9.05 -31.34 -41.68
CA ASN A 9 8.01 -30.33 -41.54
C ASN A 9 7.93 -29.47 -42.81
N SER A 10 6.86 -29.61 -43.59
CA SER A 10 6.67 -28.79 -44.79
C SER A 10 6.42 -27.32 -44.42
N ARG A 11 6.86 -26.39 -45.27
CA ARG A 11 6.58 -24.94 -45.14
C ARG A 11 5.09 -24.64 -44.92
N ARG A 12 4.21 -25.47 -45.48
CA ARG A 12 2.76 -25.39 -45.28
C ARG A 12 2.35 -25.71 -43.84
N ASN A 13 2.92 -26.75 -43.23
CA ASN A 13 2.66 -27.08 -41.82
C ASN A 13 3.23 -26.03 -40.86
N PHE A 14 4.36 -25.40 -41.21
CA PHE A 14 4.90 -24.27 -40.45
C PHE A 14 3.97 -23.03 -40.51
N LEU A 15 3.52 -22.65 -41.72
CA LEU A 15 2.62 -21.51 -41.90
C LEU A 15 1.26 -21.71 -41.23
N VAL A 16 0.70 -22.93 -41.31
CA VAL A 16 -0.57 -23.26 -40.62
C VAL A 16 -0.39 -23.21 -39.11
N LYS A 17 0.69 -23.76 -38.55
CA LYS A 17 0.95 -23.68 -37.10
C LYS A 17 1.20 -22.26 -36.62
N PHE A 18 1.90 -21.45 -37.41
CA PHE A 18 2.19 -20.05 -37.10
C PHE A 18 0.91 -19.18 -37.17
N SER A 19 0.07 -19.38 -38.20
CA SER A 19 -1.18 -18.62 -38.33
C SER A 19 -2.17 -18.97 -37.22
N THR A 20 -2.31 -20.25 -36.84
CA THR A 20 -3.16 -20.65 -35.71
C THR A 20 -2.67 -20.07 -34.38
N GLY A 21 -1.35 -20.09 -34.12
CA GLY A 21 -0.76 -19.49 -32.92
C GLY A 21 -0.93 -17.97 -32.84
N ALA A 22 -0.72 -17.26 -33.96
CA ALA A 22 -0.93 -15.81 -34.03
C ALA A 22 -2.41 -15.43 -33.85
N SER A 23 -3.33 -16.23 -34.39
CA SER A 23 -4.78 -16.02 -34.24
C SER A 23 -5.25 -16.18 -32.80
N VAL A 24 -4.72 -17.17 -32.07
CA VAL A 24 -5.00 -17.38 -30.65
C VAL A 24 -4.42 -16.25 -29.80
N MET A 25 -3.21 -15.77 -30.10
CA MET A 25 -2.59 -14.63 -29.41
C MET A 25 -3.37 -13.32 -29.62
N ILE A 26 -3.81 -13.06 -30.85
CA ILE A 26 -4.64 -11.90 -31.19
C ILE A 26 -6.03 -12.04 -30.54
N GLY A 27 -6.63 -13.23 -30.59
CA GLY A 27 -7.91 -13.53 -29.95
C GLY A 27 -7.87 -13.38 -28.43
N MET A 28 -6.83 -13.90 -27.76
CA MET A 28 -6.60 -13.69 -26.32
C MET A 28 -6.33 -12.22 -25.98
N SER A 29 -5.65 -11.47 -26.85
CA SER A 29 -5.42 -10.04 -26.64
C SER A 29 -6.70 -9.21 -26.83
N LEU A 30 -7.56 -9.56 -27.79
CA LEU A 30 -8.80 -8.83 -28.05
C LEU A 30 -9.92 -9.19 -27.05
N VAL A 31 -9.99 -10.46 -26.62
CA VAL A 31 -11.01 -10.95 -25.67
C VAL A 31 -10.56 -10.77 -24.22
N GLY A 32 -9.28 -11.03 -23.91
CA GLY A 32 -8.72 -10.90 -22.56
C GLY A 32 -8.14 -9.52 -22.23
N CYS A 33 -7.85 -8.68 -23.23
CA CYS A 33 -7.31 -7.32 -23.08
C CYS A 33 -8.03 -6.32 -24.02
N ASN A 34 -9.37 -6.38 -24.10
CA ASN A 34 -10.15 -5.46 -24.92
C ASN A 34 -9.76 -3.99 -24.60
N PRO A 35 -9.27 -3.20 -25.58
CA PRO A 35 -8.89 -1.81 -25.38
C PRO A 35 -10.02 -0.96 -24.79
N MET A 36 -11.28 -1.25 -25.17
CA MET A 36 -12.44 -0.56 -24.58
C MET A 36 -12.63 -0.92 -23.12
N ARG A 37 -12.36 -2.16 -22.71
CA ARG A 37 -12.44 -2.59 -21.30
C ARG A 37 -11.34 -1.93 -20.46
N ARG A 38 -10.14 -1.76 -21.01
CA ARG A 38 -9.07 -0.98 -20.37
C ARG A 38 -9.46 0.49 -20.24
N VAL A 39 -9.99 1.11 -21.29
CA VAL A 39 -10.47 2.49 -21.24
C VAL A 39 -11.65 2.64 -20.25
N LEU A 40 -12.55 1.65 -20.18
CA LEU A 40 -13.66 1.66 -19.23
C LEU A 40 -13.13 1.53 -17.79
N PHE A 41 -12.17 0.65 -17.53
CA PHE A 41 -11.55 0.51 -16.21
C PHE A 41 -10.68 1.72 -15.85
N ASP A 42 -9.92 2.30 -16.79
CA ASP A 42 -9.17 3.55 -16.57
C ASP A 42 -10.12 4.69 -16.20
N ASN A 43 -11.27 4.81 -16.87
CA ASN A 43 -12.30 5.81 -16.52
C ASN A 43 -12.99 5.47 -15.20
N THR A 44 -13.14 4.19 -14.85
CA THR A 44 -13.74 3.77 -13.57
C THR A 44 -12.77 3.99 -12.41
N ASP A 45 -11.48 3.72 -12.57
CA ASP A 45 -10.42 4.04 -11.60
C ASP A 45 -10.25 5.56 -11.45
N ALA A 46 -10.44 6.33 -12.51
CA ALA A 46 -10.49 7.79 -12.46
C ALA A 46 -11.74 8.33 -11.73
N LEU A 47 -12.84 7.57 -11.71
CA LEU A 47 -14.05 7.87 -10.93
C LEU A 47 -13.89 7.51 -9.45
N VAL A 48 -12.96 6.61 -9.10
CA VAL A 48 -12.49 6.39 -7.72
C VAL A 48 -11.40 7.41 -7.37
N GLY A 49 -11.68 8.69 -7.64
CA GLY A 49 -11.02 9.80 -6.96
C GLY A 49 -11.52 9.89 -5.52
N ALA A 50 -11.38 8.81 -4.75
CA ALA A 50 -11.63 8.87 -3.32
C ALA A 50 -10.62 9.86 -2.75
N ASP A 51 -11.08 10.97 -2.21
CA ASP A 51 -10.26 11.79 -1.32
C ASP A 51 -9.74 10.85 -0.23
N TYR A 52 -8.42 10.61 -0.25
CA TYR A 52 -7.76 9.73 0.71
C TYR A 52 -7.67 10.40 2.09
N GLY A 53 -8.18 11.63 2.28
CA GLY A 53 -8.09 12.36 3.55
C GLY A 53 -6.64 12.58 4.00
N LEU A 54 -5.69 12.52 3.06
CA LEU A 54 -4.27 12.63 3.35
C LEU A 54 -3.97 14.05 3.79
N LYS A 55 -3.08 14.20 4.78
CA LYS A 55 -2.57 15.53 5.12
C LYS A 55 -1.91 16.15 3.88
N GLU A 56 -2.39 17.33 3.55
CA GLU A 56 -1.88 18.14 2.46
C GLU A 56 -0.55 18.79 2.87
N GLY A 57 0.34 18.95 1.89
CA GLY A 57 1.57 19.72 2.03
C GLY A 57 2.83 18.89 1.94
N ALA A 58 3.76 19.33 1.09
CA ALA A 58 5.00 18.63 0.78
C ALA A 58 5.84 18.32 2.03
N PHE A 59 5.88 19.23 3.01
CA PHE A 59 6.66 19.09 4.25
C PHE A 59 6.13 18.02 5.22
N THR A 60 4.88 17.59 5.04
CA THR A 60 4.37 16.47 5.85
C THR A 60 4.95 15.15 5.35
N TRP A 61 5.11 14.99 4.04
CA TRP A 61 5.61 13.78 3.39
C TRP A 61 7.14 13.72 3.27
N PHE A 62 7.77 14.86 2.98
CA PHE A 62 9.20 14.96 2.76
C PHE A 62 9.85 15.73 3.91
N GLU A 63 10.99 15.21 4.34
CA GLU A 63 11.91 15.91 5.24
C GLU A 63 13.30 15.90 4.61
N ILE A 64 13.90 17.08 4.50
CA ILE A 64 15.26 17.22 4.00
C ILE A 64 16.09 17.81 5.14
N THR A 65 17.09 17.07 5.60
CA THR A 65 17.92 17.49 6.74
C THR A 65 19.04 18.43 6.28
N ALA A 66 19.63 19.18 7.21
CA ALA A 66 20.79 20.02 6.93
C ALA A 66 22.02 19.19 6.47
N GLU A 67 22.08 17.92 6.88
CA GLU A 67 23.07 16.92 6.46
C GLU A 67 22.76 16.31 5.09
N ASN A 68 21.79 16.88 4.35
CA ASN A 68 21.40 16.49 3.00
C ASN A 68 20.77 15.09 2.90
N GLN A 69 20.09 14.62 3.96
CA GLN A 69 19.30 13.40 3.92
C GLN A 69 17.87 13.70 3.48
N ILE A 70 17.33 12.92 2.53
CA ILE A 70 15.93 13.04 2.08
C ILE A 70 15.14 11.89 2.67
N LEU A 71 14.24 12.21 3.61
CA LEU A 71 13.31 11.26 4.22
C LEU A 71 11.95 11.36 3.54
N LEU A 72 11.42 10.21 3.12
CA LEU A 72 10.04 10.05 2.66
C LEU A 72 9.23 9.36 3.77
N HIS A 73 8.25 10.04 4.33
CA HIS A 73 7.35 9.54 5.36
C HIS A 73 6.15 8.86 4.70
N SER A 74 6.10 7.53 4.76
CA SER A 74 5.04 6.73 4.14
C SER A 74 3.90 6.42 5.12
N PRO A 75 2.64 6.72 4.77
CA PRO A 75 1.48 6.28 5.56
C PRO A 75 1.13 4.80 5.34
N LYS A 76 1.89 4.08 4.50
CA LYS A 76 1.65 2.68 4.14
C LYS A 76 2.62 1.76 4.86
N VAL A 77 2.19 0.53 5.14
CA VAL A 77 2.96 -0.48 5.84
C VAL A 77 3.65 -1.38 4.83
N GLU A 78 4.96 -1.51 4.94
CA GLU A 78 5.76 -2.42 4.11
C GLU A 78 5.90 -3.78 4.81
N MET A 79 5.23 -4.79 4.26
CA MET A 79 5.12 -6.14 4.83
C MET A 79 5.82 -7.21 3.95
N GLY A 80 6.45 -6.80 2.85
CA GLY A 80 7.09 -7.71 1.89
C GLY A 80 6.64 -7.51 0.44
N GLN A 81 5.66 -6.66 0.18
CA GLN A 81 5.12 -6.41 -1.16
C GLN A 81 5.98 -5.47 -2.02
N GLY A 82 6.90 -4.70 -1.42
CA GLY A 82 7.82 -3.81 -2.15
C GLY A 82 7.27 -2.41 -2.44
N VAL A 83 6.22 -2.00 -1.72
CA VAL A 83 5.65 -0.65 -1.81
C VAL A 83 6.67 0.41 -1.48
N PHE A 84 7.58 0.17 -0.52
CA PHE A 84 8.58 1.17 -0.17
C PHE A 84 9.54 1.48 -1.33
N THR A 85 9.89 0.45 -2.11
CA THR A 85 10.72 0.63 -3.30
C THR A 85 9.95 1.35 -4.42
N GLY A 86 8.66 1.02 -4.60
CA GLY A 86 7.80 1.69 -5.58
C GLY A 86 7.55 3.16 -5.26
N LEU A 87 7.20 3.49 -4.01
CA LEU A 87 7.00 4.88 -3.56
C LEU A 87 8.30 5.69 -3.65
N SER A 88 9.45 5.08 -3.30
CA SER A 88 10.75 5.75 -3.44
C SER A 88 11.10 6.03 -4.90
N GLN A 89 10.76 5.14 -5.85
CA GLN A 89 10.92 5.42 -7.29
C GLN A 89 10.06 6.61 -7.73
N ILE A 90 8.80 6.66 -7.29
CA ILE A 90 7.88 7.77 -7.60
C ILE A 90 8.45 9.10 -7.11
N ALA A 91 8.89 9.15 -5.85
CA ALA A 91 9.47 10.33 -5.26
C ALA A 91 10.80 10.74 -5.94
N ALA A 92 11.72 9.79 -6.15
CA ALA A 92 13.02 10.04 -6.78
C ALA A 92 12.87 10.62 -8.19
N GLU A 93 11.94 10.05 -8.97
CA GLU A 93 11.65 10.52 -10.31
C GLU A 93 11.24 12.00 -10.29
N GLU A 94 10.27 12.39 -9.48
CA GLU A 94 9.80 13.77 -9.47
C GLU A 94 10.76 14.74 -8.77
N LEU A 95 11.56 14.30 -7.80
CA LEU A 95 12.54 15.13 -7.10
C LEU A 95 13.85 15.40 -7.89
N GLU A 96 14.10 14.67 -8.98
CA GLU A 96 15.39 14.68 -9.71
C GLU A 96 16.58 14.21 -8.84
N VAL A 97 16.35 13.16 -8.05
CA VAL A 97 17.39 12.53 -7.21
C VAL A 97 17.54 11.05 -7.54
N ASP A 98 18.68 10.48 -7.16
CA ASP A 98 18.90 9.04 -7.28
C ASP A 98 18.17 8.30 -6.14
N LEU A 99 17.80 7.03 -6.38
CA LEU A 99 16.97 6.25 -5.45
C LEU A 99 17.66 6.04 -4.09
N ASP A 100 18.98 5.89 -4.08
CA ASP A 100 19.80 5.69 -2.87
C ASP A 100 19.90 6.95 -1.99
N GLN A 101 19.46 8.10 -2.50
CA GLN A 101 19.40 9.35 -1.74
C GLN A 101 18.10 9.51 -0.96
N ILE A 102 17.10 8.65 -1.21
CA ILE A 102 15.83 8.65 -0.48
C ILE A 102 15.85 7.55 0.58
N THR A 103 15.66 7.95 1.82
CA THR A 103 15.37 7.05 2.93
C THR A 103 13.87 7.09 3.22
N ILE A 104 13.17 6.01 2.89
CA ILE A 104 11.75 5.89 3.22
C ILE A 104 11.57 5.32 4.63
N VAL A 105 10.69 5.94 5.41
CA VAL A 105 10.35 5.56 6.79
C VAL A 105 8.84 5.52 6.97
N HIS A 106 8.36 4.77 7.96
CA HIS A 106 6.95 4.82 8.34
C HIS A 106 6.62 6.20 8.92
N ALA A 107 5.52 6.79 8.46
CA ALA A 107 5.05 8.08 8.94
C ALA A 107 4.59 7.98 10.41
N SER A 108 4.95 9.00 11.20
CA SER A 108 4.42 9.17 12.55
C SER A 108 2.93 9.54 12.52
N THR A 109 2.13 9.03 13.46
CA THR A 109 0.74 9.50 13.61
C THR A 109 0.65 10.96 14.04
N ALA A 110 1.74 11.54 14.57
CA ALA A 110 1.85 12.95 14.90
C ALA A 110 2.46 13.75 13.75
N GLY A 111 1.70 14.69 13.18
CA GLY A 111 2.22 15.69 12.22
C GLY A 111 2.59 15.18 10.82
N ARG A 112 2.56 13.86 10.56
CA ARG A 112 2.85 13.27 9.23
C ARG A 112 1.56 12.75 8.55
N PRO A 113 1.63 12.30 7.28
CA PRO A 113 0.50 11.79 6.56
C PRO A 113 -0.08 10.57 7.25
N VAL A 114 -1.41 10.52 7.32
CA VAL A 114 -2.17 9.37 7.83
C VAL A 114 -3.16 9.00 6.73
N ASP A 115 -3.07 7.76 6.26
CA ASP A 115 -4.04 7.22 5.31
C ASP A 115 -5.14 6.46 6.08
N PRO A 116 -6.38 6.95 6.12
CA PRO A 116 -7.49 6.33 6.84
C PRO A 116 -7.87 4.96 6.26
N ARG A 117 -7.44 4.63 5.05
CA ARG A 117 -7.74 3.36 4.39
C ARG A 117 -6.72 2.26 4.70
N SER A 118 -5.66 2.58 5.46
CA SER A 118 -4.60 1.64 5.84
C SER A 118 -3.90 1.03 4.61
N THR A 119 -3.22 -0.10 4.79
CA THR A 119 -2.62 -0.88 3.69
C THR A 119 -3.47 -2.11 3.42
N GLY A 120 -4.10 -2.18 2.24
CA GLY A 120 -4.97 -3.28 1.86
C GLY A 120 -5.42 -3.19 0.39
N GLY A 121 -6.13 -4.20 -0.10
CA GLY A 121 -6.75 -4.18 -1.44
C GLY A 121 -5.79 -4.04 -2.63
N SER A 122 -4.48 -4.24 -2.43
CA SER A 122 -3.44 -3.95 -3.43
C SER A 122 -3.46 -2.50 -3.97
N ASP A 123 -3.90 -1.55 -3.13
CA ASP A 123 -4.24 -0.19 -3.56
C ASP A 123 -3.10 0.84 -3.44
N THR A 124 -1.97 0.46 -2.85
CA THR A 124 -0.99 1.44 -2.37
C THR A 124 -0.35 2.23 -3.52
N ILE A 125 0.12 1.54 -4.56
CA ILE A 125 0.79 2.21 -5.68
C ILE A 125 -0.21 3.01 -6.51
N SER A 126 -1.37 2.43 -6.85
CA SER A 126 -2.40 3.13 -7.63
C SER A 126 -2.95 4.33 -6.87
N GLY A 127 -3.19 4.19 -5.57
CA GLY A 127 -3.77 5.25 -4.75
C GLY A 127 -2.83 6.40 -4.44
N LEU A 128 -1.52 6.13 -4.27
CA LEU A 128 -0.52 7.17 -4.02
C LEU A 128 0.18 7.67 -5.27
N TRP A 129 -0.19 7.15 -6.46
CA TRP A 129 0.48 7.47 -7.72
C TRP A 129 0.51 8.97 -8.01
N ASN A 130 -0.65 9.64 -8.09
CA ASN A 130 -0.70 11.08 -8.36
C ASN A 130 -0.32 11.93 -7.13
N PRO A 131 -0.87 11.68 -5.93
CA PRO A 131 -0.56 12.51 -4.76
C PRO A 131 0.94 12.60 -4.46
N LEU A 132 1.65 11.47 -4.45
CA LEU A 132 3.08 11.47 -4.16
C LEU A 132 3.89 12.17 -5.25
N ARG A 133 3.50 12.05 -6.52
CA ARG A 133 4.16 12.74 -7.63
C ARG A 133 4.00 14.25 -7.52
N GLU A 134 2.80 14.72 -7.20
CA GLU A 134 2.52 16.14 -7.02
C GLU A 134 3.32 16.71 -5.84
N LEU A 135 3.31 16.03 -4.69
CA LEU A 135 4.06 16.46 -3.51
C LEU A 135 5.59 16.49 -3.77
N ALA A 136 6.11 15.49 -4.48
CA ALA A 136 7.51 15.45 -4.88
C ALA A 136 7.85 16.58 -5.87
N ALA A 137 6.98 16.84 -6.86
CA ALA A 137 7.16 17.93 -7.81
C ALA A 137 7.05 19.32 -7.15
N LYS A 138 6.17 19.51 -6.16
CA LYS A 138 6.10 20.72 -5.33
C LYS A 138 7.39 20.93 -4.55
N THR A 139 7.90 19.88 -3.91
CA THR A 139 9.19 19.90 -3.22
C THR A 139 10.33 20.30 -4.16
N ARG A 140 10.37 19.71 -5.37
CA ARG A 140 11.32 20.07 -6.44
C ARG A 140 11.26 21.56 -6.76
N VAL A 141 10.07 22.12 -7.00
CA VAL A 141 9.89 23.54 -7.34
C VAL A 141 10.35 24.45 -6.20
N MET A 142 10.00 24.12 -4.96
CA MET A 142 10.44 24.90 -3.81
C MET A 142 11.96 24.90 -3.64
N LEU A 143 12.62 23.75 -3.84
CA LEU A 143 14.08 23.65 -3.84
C LEU A 143 14.71 24.49 -4.95
N THR A 144 14.18 24.41 -6.17
CA THR A 144 14.64 25.20 -7.33
C THR A 144 14.54 26.70 -7.06
N ASN A 145 13.40 27.18 -6.54
CA ASN A 145 13.16 28.60 -6.27
C ASN A 145 14.11 29.12 -5.19
N ASN A 146 14.27 28.37 -4.11
CA ASN A 146 15.18 28.74 -3.03
C ASN A 146 16.65 28.71 -3.46
N ALA A 147 17.07 27.69 -4.21
CA ALA A 147 18.41 27.66 -4.80
C ALA A 147 18.66 28.85 -5.73
N ALA A 148 17.67 29.22 -6.56
CA ALA A 148 17.77 30.35 -7.47
C ALA A 148 17.97 31.67 -6.71
N ALA A 149 17.22 31.88 -5.63
CA ALA A 149 17.36 33.03 -4.75
C ALA A 149 18.75 33.11 -4.10
N LEU A 150 19.24 31.99 -3.55
CA LEU A 150 20.57 31.90 -2.94
C LEU A 150 21.71 32.12 -3.93
N LEU A 151 21.55 31.65 -5.17
CA LEU A 151 22.55 31.78 -6.23
C LEU A 151 22.47 33.09 -7.01
N GLY A 152 21.41 33.89 -6.81
CA GLY A 152 21.17 35.14 -7.53
C GLY A 152 20.90 34.93 -9.02
N VAL A 153 20.14 33.89 -9.36
CA VAL A 153 19.79 33.50 -10.75
C VAL A 153 18.28 33.31 -10.90
N SER A 154 17.80 33.15 -12.14
CA SER A 154 16.41 32.75 -12.36
C SER A 154 16.21 31.25 -12.12
N ALA A 155 15.00 30.84 -11.71
CA ALA A 155 14.68 29.44 -11.43
C ALA A 155 14.90 28.52 -12.65
N SER A 156 14.74 29.03 -13.87
CA SER A 156 14.99 28.28 -15.11
C SER A 156 16.47 28.00 -15.38
N GLU A 157 17.40 28.69 -14.71
CA GLU A 157 18.84 28.45 -14.80
C GLU A 157 19.32 27.38 -13.81
N VAL A 158 18.47 26.98 -12.85
CA VAL A 158 18.81 26.00 -11.82
C VAL A 158 18.55 24.59 -12.33
N THR A 159 19.58 23.75 -12.27
CA THR A 159 19.45 22.31 -12.52
C THR A 159 19.53 21.55 -11.21
N LEU A 160 18.52 20.73 -10.93
CA LEU A 160 18.57 19.78 -9.82
C LEU A 160 19.09 18.44 -10.32
N LYS A 161 20.05 17.87 -9.58
CA LYS A 161 20.57 16.53 -9.82
C LYS A 161 21.29 16.04 -8.56
N ASN A 162 21.12 14.76 -8.24
CA ASN A 162 21.85 14.07 -7.18
C ASN A 162 21.76 14.79 -5.82
N ALA A 163 20.56 15.24 -5.42
CA ALA A 163 20.32 16.04 -4.21
C ALA A 163 21.14 17.34 -4.12
N THR A 164 21.45 17.94 -5.28
CA THR A 164 22.10 19.24 -5.40
C THR A 164 21.37 20.12 -6.40
N ALA A 165 21.46 21.43 -6.22
CA ALA A 165 21.05 22.45 -7.16
C ALA A 165 22.29 23.17 -7.69
N SER A 166 22.41 23.29 -9.02
CA SER A 166 23.55 23.96 -9.66
C SER A 166 23.11 25.01 -10.66
N ALA A 167 23.80 26.15 -10.66
CA ALA A 167 23.66 27.20 -11.66
C ALA A 167 24.96 28.03 -11.76
N LYS A 168 25.33 28.45 -12.97
CA LYS A 168 26.51 29.30 -13.25
C LYS A 168 27.82 28.79 -12.59
N GLY A 169 28.02 27.48 -12.55
CA GLY A 169 29.22 26.86 -11.97
C GLY A 169 29.27 26.84 -10.43
N LYS A 170 28.20 27.27 -9.76
CA LYS A 170 28.01 27.10 -8.31
C LYS A 170 27.05 25.96 -8.03
N THR A 171 27.25 25.27 -6.92
CA THR A 171 26.43 24.14 -6.48
C THR A 171 26.10 24.30 -5.01
N LEU A 172 24.85 24.01 -4.65
CA LEU A 172 24.36 23.89 -3.29
C LEU A 172 23.71 22.52 -3.13
N THR A 173 23.96 21.85 -2.01
CA THR A 173 23.19 20.67 -1.60
C THR A 173 21.77 21.07 -1.19
N PHE A 174 20.82 20.12 -1.20
CA PHE A 174 19.48 20.40 -0.67
C PHE A 174 19.52 20.78 0.82
N GLY A 175 20.42 20.17 1.60
CA GLY A 175 20.64 20.53 3.00
C GLY A 175 21.12 21.97 3.21
N GLU A 176 22.05 22.45 2.37
CA GLU A 176 22.50 23.85 2.40
C GLU A 176 21.36 24.82 2.05
N ILE A 177 20.51 24.46 1.08
CA ILE A 177 19.33 25.25 0.74
C ILE A 177 18.37 25.32 1.94
N VAL A 178 18.08 24.19 2.58
CA VAL A 178 17.23 24.12 3.78
C VAL A 178 17.80 24.96 4.92
N GLN A 179 19.11 24.93 5.14
CA GLN A 179 19.74 25.70 6.21
C GLN A 179 19.73 27.21 5.96
N GLN A 180 19.83 27.65 4.70
CA GLN A 180 19.96 29.06 4.34
C GLN A 180 18.63 29.72 3.96
N SER A 181 17.58 28.93 3.68
CA SER A 181 16.26 29.43 3.29
C SER A 181 15.31 29.52 4.48
N THR A 182 14.80 30.73 4.74
CA THR A 182 13.84 30.99 5.81
C THR A 182 12.38 30.95 5.36
N THR A 183 12.13 31.00 4.06
CA THR A 183 10.78 31.10 3.48
C THR A 183 10.57 30.01 2.45
N TRP A 184 9.47 29.29 2.58
CA TRP A 184 9.10 28.20 1.69
C TRP A 184 7.66 28.38 1.22
N GLU A 185 7.50 28.76 -0.04
CA GLU A 185 6.19 28.93 -0.66
C GLU A 185 5.83 27.67 -1.46
N GLU A 186 4.88 26.89 -0.94
CA GLU A 186 4.38 25.72 -1.66
C GLU A 186 3.55 26.15 -2.88
N PRO A 187 3.92 25.72 -4.10
CA PRO A 187 3.14 26.07 -5.28
C PRO A 187 1.80 25.34 -5.28
N LYS A 188 0.74 26.05 -5.69
CA LYS A 188 -0.61 25.47 -5.80
C LYS A 188 -0.69 24.38 -6.86
N GLU A 189 -0.05 24.62 -8.00
CA GLU A 189 -0.01 23.72 -9.14
C GLU A 189 1.43 23.42 -9.54
N VAL A 190 1.66 22.21 -10.03
CA VAL A 190 2.97 21.76 -10.51
C VAL A 190 2.83 20.95 -11.78
N THR A 191 3.80 21.08 -12.67
CA THR A 191 3.91 20.21 -13.84
C THR A 191 4.60 18.92 -13.46
N LEU A 192 3.88 17.81 -13.60
CA LEU A 192 4.43 16.47 -13.42
C LEU A 192 5.28 16.07 -14.64
N LYS A 193 6.28 15.21 -14.42
CA LYS A 193 7.07 14.68 -15.52
C LYS A 193 6.22 13.80 -16.44
N PRO A 194 6.37 13.88 -17.77
CA PRO A 194 5.69 12.94 -18.65
C PRO A 194 6.33 11.55 -18.55
N ILE A 195 5.52 10.50 -18.70
CA ILE A 195 5.94 9.09 -18.54
C ILE A 195 7.15 8.74 -19.41
N ASN A 196 7.23 9.30 -20.63
CA ASN A 196 8.35 9.07 -21.55
C ASN A 196 9.69 9.69 -21.10
N LYS A 197 9.70 10.47 -20.01
CA LYS A 197 10.90 11.04 -19.39
C LYS A 197 11.29 10.30 -18.10
N PHE A 198 10.54 9.29 -17.69
CA PHE A 198 10.87 8.51 -16.50
C PHE A 198 12.19 7.76 -16.70
N LYS A 199 13.04 7.83 -15.67
CA LYS A 199 14.34 7.17 -15.60
C LYS A 199 14.31 5.96 -14.67
N VAL A 200 13.62 6.07 -13.53
CA VAL A 200 13.62 5.05 -12.47
C VAL A 200 12.30 4.31 -12.35
N ILE A 201 11.15 4.98 -12.56
CA ILE A 201 9.85 4.33 -12.42
C ILE A 201 9.70 3.19 -13.44
N GLY A 202 9.25 2.03 -12.94
CA GLY A 202 8.99 0.84 -13.76
C GLY A 202 10.25 0.04 -14.08
N LYS A 203 11.40 0.39 -13.50
CA LYS A 203 12.62 -0.39 -13.57
C LYS A 203 12.68 -1.40 -12.43
N ALA A 204 13.23 -2.58 -12.71
CA ALA A 204 13.50 -3.60 -11.71
C ALA A 204 14.76 -3.24 -10.92
N LEU A 205 14.61 -2.36 -9.92
CA LEU A 205 15.69 -1.92 -9.05
C LEU A 205 15.75 -2.78 -7.76
N PRO A 206 16.93 -2.90 -7.12
CA PRO A 206 17.05 -3.55 -5.82
C PRO A 206 16.12 -2.90 -4.78
N ARG A 207 15.61 -3.72 -3.86
CA ARG A 207 14.71 -3.28 -2.81
C ARG A 207 15.43 -2.45 -1.76
N VAL A 208 14.88 -1.27 -1.46
CA VAL A 208 15.45 -0.32 -0.48
C VAL A 208 15.37 -0.84 0.96
N ASP A 209 14.47 -1.77 1.23
CA ASP A 209 14.13 -2.32 2.56
C ASP A 209 14.68 -3.74 2.78
N LEU A 210 15.48 -4.27 1.85
CA LEU A 210 15.85 -5.68 1.84
C LEU A 210 16.85 -6.07 2.93
N MET A 211 17.87 -5.24 3.15
CA MET A 211 18.97 -5.59 4.07
C MET A 211 18.49 -5.79 5.51
N PRO A 212 17.68 -4.89 6.10
CA PRO A 212 17.13 -5.11 7.44
C PRO A 212 16.32 -6.41 7.56
N LYS A 213 15.53 -6.74 6.53
CA LYS A 213 14.73 -7.98 6.50
C LYS A 213 15.59 -9.24 6.46
N ILE A 214 16.66 -9.24 5.67
CA ILE A 214 17.59 -10.38 5.57
C ILE A 214 18.36 -10.56 6.88
N LYS A 215 18.75 -9.46 7.54
CA LYS A 215 19.50 -9.51 8.80
C LYS A 215 18.63 -9.83 10.02
N GLY A 216 17.31 -9.72 9.90
CA GLY A 216 16.40 -9.85 11.04
C GLY A 216 16.45 -8.64 11.96
N ASP A 217 16.70 -7.45 11.40
CA ASP A 217 16.67 -6.21 12.16
C ASP A 217 15.22 -5.94 12.67
N PRO A 218 15.04 -5.35 13.87
CA PRO A 218 13.75 -5.14 14.51
C PRO A 218 12.98 -3.97 13.89
N ILE A 219 12.42 -4.18 12.70
CA ILE A 219 11.80 -3.12 11.88
C ILE A 219 10.27 -3.21 11.79
N PHE A 220 9.65 -4.23 12.41
CA PHE A 220 8.20 -4.38 12.43
C PHE A 220 7.61 -3.89 13.75
N GLY A 221 6.31 -3.58 13.74
CA GLY A 221 5.61 -3.08 14.93
C GLY A 221 5.69 -4.02 16.14
N ILE A 222 5.80 -5.34 15.91
CA ILE A 222 5.95 -6.34 16.98
C ILE A 222 7.32 -6.29 17.66
N ASP A 223 8.33 -5.71 16.99
CA ASP A 223 9.70 -5.60 17.49
C ASP A 223 9.91 -4.37 18.38
N VAL A 224 8.93 -3.46 18.40
CA VAL A 224 9.00 -2.22 19.19
C VAL A 224 9.07 -2.54 20.68
N HIS A 225 10.06 -1.96 21.37
CA HIS A 225 10.22 -2.03 22.81
C HIS A 225 10.48 -0.64 23.39
N LEU A 226 9.68 -0.24 24.38
CA LEU A 226 9.81 1.05 25.05
C LEU A 226 10.16 0.86 26.53
N PRO A 227 10.93 1.79 27.14
CA PRO A 227 11.16 1.77 28.59
C PRO A 227 9.83 1.76 29.35
N GLY A 228 9.64 0.75 30.21
CA GLY A 228 8.41 0.59 31.00
C GLY A 228 7.19 0.07 30.21
N MET A 229 7.37 -0.43 28.99
CA MET A 229 6.28 -0.97 28.17
C MET A 229 5.55 -2.11 28.88
N LEU A 230 4.21 -2.05 28.86
CA LEU A 230 3.32 -3.11 29.32
C LEU A 230 2.70 -3.84 28.13
N TYR A 231 2.26 -5.07 28.36
CA TYR A 231 1.68 -5.96 27.37
C TYR A 231 0.22 -6.21 27.69
N GLY A 232 -0.66 -5.77 26.80
CA GLY A 232 -2.10 -6.01 26.87
C GLY A 232 -2.51 -7.26 26.09
N LEU A 233 -3.40 -8.07 26.66
CA LEU A 233 -4.03 -9.20 25.98
C LEU A 233 -5.54 -9.17 26.19
N VAL A 234 -6.28 -9.07 25.09
CA VAL A 234 -7.76 -9.10 25.08
C VAL A 234 -8.22 -10.54 25.01
N LEU A 235 -9.13 -10.94 25.90
CA LEU A 235 -9.77 -12.24 25.81
C LEU A 235 -10.98 -12.11 24.90
N ARG A 236 -11.05 -12.97 23.89
CA ARG A 236 -12.11 -12.98 22.88
C ARG A 236 -12.94 -14.26 23.01
N PRO A 237 -14.24 -14.22 22.62
CA PRO A 237 -15.04 -15.42 22.59
C PRO A 237 -14.44 -16.45 21.62
N PRO A 238 -14.56 -17.75 21.91
CA PRO A 238 -14.07 -18.81 21.02
C PRO A 238 -14.95 -19.00 19.78
N LEU A 239 -16.16 -18.44 19.78
CA LEU A 239 -17.16 -18.57 18.72
C LEU A 239 -17.65 -17.19 18.27
N ILE A 240 -18.11 -17.10 17.03
CA ILE A 240 -18.83 -15.93 16.51
C ILE A 240 -20.24 -15.85 17.12
N ASP A 241 -20.91 -14.71 16.96
CA ASP A 241 -22.27 -14.49 17.46
C ASP A 241 -22.43 -14.86 18.95
N THR A 242 -21.55 -14.28 19.74
CA THR A 242 -21.38 -14.60 21.15
C THR A 242 -21.29 -13.31 21.96
N GLU A 243 -22.10 -13.24 23.02
CA GLU A 243 -22.21 -12.11 23.94
C GLU A 243 -21.30 -12.32 25.16
N TYR A 244 -20.64 -11.23 25.60
CA TYR A 244 -19.96 -11.20 26.89
C TYR A 244 -21.00 -11.13 28.02
N MET A 245 -20.90 -12.04 29.00
CA MET A 245 -21.79 -12.06 30.16
C MET A 245 -21.09 -11.59 31.44
N GLY A 246 -19.75 -11.63 31.45
CA GLY A 246 -18.95 -11.27 32.62
C GLY A 246 -17.65 -12.05 32.67
N ALA A 247 -16.78 -11.69 33.63
CA ALA A 247 -15.53 -12.39 33.86
C ALA A 247 -15.15 -12.45 35.35
N ASP A 248 -14.86 -13.66 35.83
CA ASP A 248 -14.14 -13.88 37.07
C ASP A 248 -12.63 -13.89 36.79
N ALA A 249 -11.98 -12.84 37.26
CA ALA A 249 -10.55 -12.63 37.09
C ALA A 249 -9.77 -12.81 38.40
N SER A 250 -10.41 -13.30 39.46
CA SER A 250 -9.81 -13.41 40.80
C SER A 250 -8.52 -14.25 40.80
N ALA A 251 -8.47 -15.33 40.04
CA ALA A 251 -7.29 -16.19 39.91
C ALA A 251 -6.12 -15.54 39.16
N ALA A 252 -6.43 -14.61 38.25
CA ALA A 252 -5.43 -13.82 37.53
C ALA A 252 -4.93 -12.63 38.36
N GLN A 253 -5.77 -12.15 39.29
CA GLN A 253 -5.46 -11.03 40.16
C GLN A 253 -4.36 -11.42 41.16
N GLY A 254 -3.22 -10.72 41.08
CA GLY A 254 -2.05 -11.01 41.91
C GLY A 254 -1.08 -12.03 41.31
N MET A 255 -1.32 -12.54 40.10
CA MET A 255 -0.31 -13.32 39.38
C MET A 255 0.95 -12.47 39.11
N PRO A 256 2.15 -13.07 39.10
CA PRO A 256 3.39 -12.36 38.83
C PRO A 256 3.34 -11.54 37.54
N GLY A 257 3.72 -10.27 37.66
CA GLY A 257 3.80 -9.33 36.53
C GLY A 257 2.47 -8.77 36.05
N VAL A 258 1.33 -9.23 36.56
CA VAL A 258 0.03 -8.60 36.28
C VAL A 258 0.02 -7.20 36.88
N VAL A 259 -0.29 -6.21 36.04
CA VAL A 259 -0.43 -4.81 36.43
C VAL A 259 -1.89 -4.46 36.62
N GLN A 260 -2.74 -4.88 35.69
CA GLN A 260 -4.16 -4.57 35.71
C GLN A 260 -4.96 -5.64 34.98
N ILE A 261 -6.21 -5.84 35.41
CA ILE A 261 -7.23 -6.54 34.64
C ILE A 261 -8.32 -5.52 34.34
N VAL A 262 -8.56 -5.27 33.06
CA VAL A 262 -9.59 -4.35 32.58
C VAL A 262 -10.86 -5.16 32.34
N LYS A 263 -11.97 -4.68 32.90
CA LYS A 263 -13.31 -5.25 32.72
C LYS A 263 -14.27 -4.11 32.44
N GLU A 264 -14.87 -4.12 31.27
CA GLU A 264 -15.95 -3.22 30.84
C GLU A 264 -17.18 -4.08 30.46
N ASP A 265 -18.25 -3.44 29.99
CA ASP A 265 -19.54 -4.07 29.71
C ASP A 265 -19.48 -5.18 28.66
N ASP A 266 -18.56 -5.12 27.70
CA ASP A 266 -18.40 -6.10 26.61
C ASP A 266 -16.94 -6.53 26.39
N PHE A 267 -16.07 -6.20 27.35
CA PHE A 267 -14.62 -6.28 27.17
C PHE A 267 -13.92 -6.77 28.43
N VAL A 268 -12.98 -7.70 28.25
CA VAL A 268 -12.04 -8.09 29.30
C VAL A 268 -10.64 -8.27 28.73
N ALA A 269 -9.66 -7.69 29.43
CA ALA A 269 -8.26 -7.75 29.04
C ALA A 269 -7.34 -7.81 30.26
N VAL A 270 -6.15 -8.38 30.05
CA VAL A 270 -5.07 -8.41 31.03
C VAL A 270 -3.94 -7.50 30.57
N VAL A 271 -3.38 -6.71 31.48
CA VAL A 271 -2.18 -5.90 31.28
C VAL A 271 -1.09 -6.43 32.20
N ALA A 272 0.07 -6.77 31.65
CA ALA A 272 1.20 -7.30 32.42
C ALA A 272 2.55 -6.72 31.98
N LYS A 273 3.60 -6.97 32.76
CA LYS A 273 4.98 -6.49 32.51
C LYS A 273 5.68 -7.23 31.37
N SER A 274 5.21 -8.41 30.99
CA SER A 274 5.71 -9.16 29.84
C SER A 274 4.58 -9.89 29.11
N ARG A 275 4.79 -10.17 27.82
CA ARG A 275 3.85 -10.97 27.02
C ARG A 275 3.54 -12.33 27.65
N ALA A 276 4.55 -13.04 28.13
CA ALA A 276 4.37 -14.36 28.74
C ALA A 276 3.55 -14.30 30.04
N GLU A 277 3.70 -13.25 30.84
CA GLU A 277 2.87 -13.02 32.03
C GLU A 277 1.43 -12.68 31.65
N ALA A 278 1.21 -11.81 30.65
CA ALA A 278 -0.12 -11.48 30.14
C ALA A 278 -0.85 -12.74 29.64
N GLU A 279 -0.18 -13.59 28.86
CA GLU A 279 -0.74 -14.85 28.35
C GLU A 279 -1.07 -15.84 29.46
N ARG A 280 -0.21 -15.97 30.49
CA ARG A 280 -0.49 -16.84 31.64
C ARG A 280 -1.68 -16.35 32.45
N ALA A 281 -1.73 -15.05 32.72
CA ALA A 281 -2.82 -14.46 33.48
C ALA A 281 -4.15 -14.48 32.71
N ALA A 282 -4.14 -14.22 31.41
CA ALA A 282 -5.34 -14.33 30.58
C ALA A 282 -5.92 -15.76 30.60
N ARG A 283 -5.08 -16.80 30.58
CA ARG A 283 -5.55 -18.20 30.72
C ARG A 283 -6.18 -18.50 32.09
N ALA A 284 -5.90 -17.70 33.11
CA ALA A 284 -6.47 -17.87 34.45
C ALA A 284 -7.80 -17.10 34.64
N VAL A 285 -8.13 -16.17 33.74
CA VAL A 285 -9.42 -15.47 33.76
C VAL A 285 -10.51 -16.40 33.22
N LYS A 286 -11.59 -16.56 33.98
CA LYS A 286 -12.78 -17.29 33.55
C LYS A 286 -13.78 -16.29 32.99
N VAL A 287 -13.91 -16.29 31.67
CA VAL A 287 -14.89 -15.43 30.99
C VAL A 287 -16.14 -16.24 30.67
N GLU A 288 -17.29 -15.67 31.02
CA GLU A 288 -18.59 -16.21 30.67
C GLU A 288 -19.06 -15.59 29.36
N TRP A 289 -19.31 -16.46 28.40
CA TRP A 289 -19.76 -16.12 27.07
C TRP A 289 -21.08 -16.81 26.80
N LYS A 290 -22.04 -16.10 26.21
CA LYS A 290 -23.31 -16.67 25.75
C LYS A 290 -23.32 -16.69 24.24
N THR A 291 -23.17 -17.86 23.65
CA THR A 291 -23.30 -18.04 22.20
C THR A 291 -24.77 -18.03 21.82
N ASN A 292 -25.17 -17.07 21.00
CA ASN A 292 -26.55 -16.92 20.53
C ASN A 292 -26.89 -17.98 19.49
N LYS A 293 -25.94 -18.27 18.59
CA LYS A 293 -26.07 -19.28 17.56
C LYS A 293 -24.75 -20.01 17.31
N TYR A 294 -24.83 -21.33 17.20
CA TYR A 294 -23.76 -22.15 16.66
C TYR A 294 -23.92 -22.17 15.14
N TRP A 295 -23.00 -21.53 14.44
CA TRP A 295 -23.05 -21.37 12.99
C TRP A 295 -22.43 -22.57 12.30
N GLU A 296 -23.16 -23.14 11.35
CA GLU A 296 -22.63 -24.15 10.44
C GLU A 296 -22.04 -23.50 9.18
N HIS A 297 -21.06 -24.17 8.57
CA HIS A 297 -20.37 -23.65 7.39
C HIS A 297 -21.34 -23.33 6.23
N GLU A 298 -22.33 -24.19 6.00
CA GLU A 298 -23.34 -23.99 4.95
C GLU A 298 -24.17 -22.73 5.16
N GLU A 299 -24.49 -22.38 6.40
CA GLU A 299 -25.25 -21.18 6.74
C GLU A 299 -24.44 -19.91 6.45
N ILE A 300 -23.14 -19.94 6.76
CA ILE A 300 -22.21 -18.84 6.44
C ILE A 300 -22.09 -18.69 4.93
N LEU A 301 -21.94 -19.79 4.19
CA LEU A 301 -21.88 -19.74 2.73
C LEU A 301 -23.18 -19.19 2.12
N ALA A 302 -24.34 -19.59 2.64
CA ALA A 302 -25.63 -19.11 2.19
C ALA A 302 -25.76 -17.58 2.33
N MET A 303 -25.23 -16.99 3.40
CA MET A 303 -25.19 -15.53 3.58
C MET A 303 -24.31 -14.81 2.56
N THR A 304 -23.29 -15.47 2.02
CA THR A 304 -22.36 -14.88 1.04
C THR A 304 -22.77 -15.12 -0.41
N LYS A 305 -23.90 -15.81 -0.65
CA LYS A 305 -24.37 -16.11 -2.00
C LYS A 305 -24.89 -14.83 -2.68
N VAL A 306 -24.47 -14.60 -3.92
CA VAL A 306 -24.98 -13.49 -4.73
C VAL A 306 -26.51 -13.57 -4.83
N GLY A 307 -27.19 -12.45 -4.55
CA GLY A 307 -28.66 -12.38 -4.46
C GLY A 307 -29.22 -12.63 -3.05
N ALA A 308 -28.41 -13.04 -2.08
CA ALA A 308 -28.77 -13.00 -0.67
C ALA A 308 -28.48 -11.59 -0.11
N GLY A 309 -29.48 -10.70 -0.16
CA GLY A 309 -29.33 -9.31 0.31
C GLY A 309 -30.30 -8.35 -0.39
N GLU A 310 -30.02 -7.06 -0.28
CA GLU A 310 -30.75 -6.04 -1.06
C GLU A 310 -30.17 -5.95 -2.48
N ASP A 311 -31.06 -5.86 -3.47
CA ASP A 311 -30.66 -5.70 -4.87
C ASP A 311 -29.90 -4.38 -5.07
N PHE A 312 -28.72 -4.47 -5.68
CA PHE A 312 -27.92 -3.31 -6.08
C PHE A 312 -27.87 -3.22 -7.60
N LEU A 313 -28.26 -2.05 -8.14
CA LEU A 313 -28.24 -1.79 -9.58
C LEU A 313 -26.80 -1.55 -10.05
N ILE A 314 -26.18 -2.56 -10.66
CA ILE A 314 -24.81 -2.49 -11.17
C ILE A 314 -24.73 -1.66 -12.47
N GLN A 315 -25.76 -1.72 -13.32
CA GLN A 315 -25.80 -1.02 -14.62
C GLN A 315 -27.25 -0.73 -15.05
N LYS A 316 -27.49 0.47 -15.58
CA LYS A 316 -28.80 0.93 -16.09
C LYS A 316 -28.75 1.46 -17.53
N GLU A 317 -27.76 1.02 -18.30
CA GLU A 317 -27.60 1.41 -19.71
C GLU A 317 -27.66 0.18 -20.61
N GLY A 318 -28.42 0.30 -21.70
CA GLY A 318 -28.67 -0.76 -22.68
C GLY A 318 -30.08 -1.34 -22.61
N SER A 319 -30.35 -2.36 -23.44
CA SER A 319 -31.58 -3.16 -23.40
C SER A 319 -31.28 -4.51 -22.75
N ALA A 320 -32.23 -5.05 -21.97
CA ALA A 320 -32.12 -6.41 -21.47
C ALA A 320 -31.97 -7.39 -22.65
N MET A 321 -31.06 -8.36 -22.53
CA MET A 321 -31.00 -9.46 -23.50
C MET A 321 -32.19 -10.40 -23.25
N GLU A 322 -33.02 -10.58 -24.27
CA GLU A 322 -34.17 -11.51 -24.27
C GLU A 322 -33.96 -12.57 -25.36
N GLY A 323 -34.36 -13.82 -25.12
CA GLY A 323 -34.34 -14.91 -26.10
C GLY A 323 -33.62 -16.18 -25.64
N ASP A 324 -33.71 -17.22 -26.48
CA ASP A 324 -33.24 -18.60 -26.18
C ASP A 324 -31.70 -18.77 -26.21
N ASP A 325 -30.95 -17.77 -26.69
CA ASP A 325 -29.48 -17.79 -26.80
C ASP A 325 -28.75 -17.30 -25.53
N LEU A 326 -29.44 -17.29 -24.39
CA LEU A 326 -28.92 -16.75 -23.13
C LEU A 326 -28.06 -17.80 -22.40
N LEU A 327 -26.77 -17.51 -22.26
CA LEU A 327 -25.81 -18.36 -21.54
C LEU A 327 -25.69 -17.87 -20.09
N ALA A 328 -26.27 -18.60 -19.16
CA ALA A 328 -26.14 -18.36 -17.73
C ALA A 328 -25.00 -19.21 -17.16
N VAL A 329 -24.09 -18.58 -16.41
CA VAL A 329 -22.98 -19.27 -15.72
C VAL A 329 -22.91 -18.76 -14.28
N GLU A 330 -22.91 -19.69 -13.32
CA GLU A 330 -22.71 -19.38 -11.90
C GLU A 330 -21.23 -19.55 -11.53
N TYR A 331 -20.69 -18.61 -10.77
CA TYR A 331 -19.34 -18.65 -10.26
C TYR A 331 -19.37 -18.58 -8.74
N SER A 332 -18.42 -19.23 -8.08
CA SER A 332 -18.21 -19.10 -6.64
C SER A 332 -16.74 -18.85 -6.33
N THR A 333 -16.49 -18.06 -5.29
CA THR A 333 -15.16 -17.87 -4.71
C THR A 333 -15.25 -18.21 -3.24
N THR A 334 -14.27 -18.91 -2.71
CA THR A 334 -14.20 -19.14 -1.26
C THR A 334 -13.98 -17.81 -0.55
N ALA A 335 -14.40 -17.72 0.71
CA ALA A 335 -13.97 -16.62 1.57
C ALA A 335 -12.45 -16.68 1.72
N GLY A 336 -11.74 -15.73 1.08
CA GLY A 336 -10.31 -15.61 1.20
C GLY A 336 -9.94 -14.97 2.53
N ALA A 337 -9.17 -15.68 3.36
CA ALA A 337 -8.44 -15.07 4.47
C ALA A 337 -7.07 -14.61 3.96
N HIS A 338 -6.67 -13.40 4.33
CA HIS A 338 -5.33 -12.87 4.08
C HIS A 338 -4.34 -13.40 5.12
#